data_AF-A0A2P5EVK1-F1
#
_entry.id   AF-A0A2P5EVK1-F1
#
_cell.length_a   1.000
_cell.length_b   1.000
_cell.length_c   1.000
_cell.angle_alpha   90.00
_cell.angle_beta   90.00
_cell.angle_gamma   90.00
#
_symmetry.space_group_name_H-M   'P 1'
#
loop_
_entity.id
_entity.type
_entity.pdbx_description
1 polymer ?
#
loop_
_entity_poly.entity_id
_entity_poly.type
_entity_poly.pdbx_seq_one_letter_code
_entity_poly.pdbx_strand_id
1 'polypeptide(L)'
;MEKNAETGAITAGAVTSTCPPYKLLISCPSGLSPTQVSVVFDEAYDRVPHPDANLENSISEIWDQRIQKNNSLYNGNKFRYGGHMLSNVCGSNQESHVCLHLGLTDYRTFVGTNLNPSWEKFLVPSEDDSVRCQHTSSPLGNGAIIETSDGKILVLKRSNNVGEFPGHFVFPGGHPEPVEVGIERHQHDKNLMDSDIINKKCKPVFIGISRRELNVRPAAFFFMKCTLESNEIQQLYSCAQDGFESTQLYTVSMIELENMTSKMPGCHHGGFTLYKLMVEAQKDI
;
A
#
# COMPACT_ATOMS: atom_id res chain seq x y z
N MET A 1 -26.03 -16.10 -30.88
CA MET A 1 -27.18 -15.21 -31.08
C MET A 1 -27.11 -14.15 -29.98
N GLU A 2 -26.15 -13.23 -30.05
CA GLU A 2 -26.23 -11.96 -30.80
C GLU A 2 -27.52 -11.18 -30.55
N LYS A 3 -27.37 -10.05 -29.87
CA LYS A 3 -27.83 -8.75 -30.38
C LYS A 3 -27.07 -7.60 -29.70
N ASN A 4 -26.18 -7.00 -30.49
CA ASN A 4 -25.71 -5.62 -30.33
C ASN A 4 -26.82 -4.66 -30.82
N ALA A 5 -26.90 -3.47 -30.22
CA ALA A 5 -27.32 -2.19 -30.79
C ALA A 5 -27.31 -1.15 -29.64
N GLU A 6 -26.91 0.11 -29.76
CA GLU A 6 -26.19 0.89 -30.75
C GLU A 6 -25.85 2.22 -30.07
N THR A 7 -24.87 2.92 -30.64
CA THR A 7 -24.24 4.18 -30.25
C THR A 7 -25.16 5.40 -30.15
N GLY A 8 -24.84 6.30 -29.20
CA GLY A 8 -25.24 7.72 -29.21
C GLY A 8 -24.07 8.59 -28.75
N ALA A 9 -23.68 9.57 -29.56
CA ALA A 9 -22.50 10.42 -29.37
C ALA A 9 -22.84 11.80 -28.77
N ILE A 10 -22.07 12.17 -27.74
CA ILE A 10 -21.48 13.47 -27.35
C ILE A 10 -22.40 14.69 -27.11
N THR A 11 -22.38 15.20 -25.88
CA THR A 11 -22.13 16.62 -25.61
C THR A 11 -21.17 16.77 -24.42
N ALA A 12 -20.20 17.66 -24.59
CA ALA A 12 -19.17 18.02 -23.63
C ALA A 12 -19.73 18.92 -22.52
N GLY A 13 -19.13 18.83 -21.32
CA GLY A 13 -19.30 19.84 -20.27
C GLY A 13 -19.83 19.32 -18.95
N ALA A 14 -19.14 18.36 -18.33
CA ALA A 14 -19.13 18.25 -16.89
C ALA A 14 -17.69 18.01 -16.48
N VAL A 15 -17.04 19.02 -15.88
CA VAL A 15 -15.91 18.76 -15.00
C VAL A 15 -16.52 17.99 -13.83
N THR A 16 -16.62 16.68 -13.97
CA THR A 16 -16.85 15.82 -12.82
C THR A 16 -15.59 15.97 -12.00
N SER A 17 -15.66 16.72 -10.90
CA SER A 17 -14.65 16.62 -9.85
C SER A 17 -14.81 15.22 -9.26
N THR A 18 -14.31 14.21 -9.97
CA THR A 18 -14.26 12.86 -9.47
C THR A 18 -13.31 12.89 -8.28
N CYS A 19 -13.81 12.50 -7.12
CA CYS A 19 -12.97 12.29 -5.95
C CYS A 19 -11.82 11.35 -6.36
N PRO A 20 -10.56 11.64 -6.01
CA PRO A 20 -9.45 10.74 -6.33
C PRO A 20 -9.75 9.33 -5.80
N PRO A 21 -9.27 8.26 -6.47
CA PRO A 21 -9.51 6.88 -6.01
C PRO A 21 -8.73 6.51 -4.74
N TYR A 22 -8.20 7.52 -4.02
CA TYR A 22 -7.35 7.40 -2.85
C TYR A 22 -7.47 8.63 -1.93
N LYS A 23 -7.04 8.44 -0.68
CA LYS A 23 -6.81 9.48 0.32
C LYS A 23 -5.34 9.39 0.77
N LEU A 24 -4.65 10.53 0.81
CA LEU A 24 -3.32 10.61 1.41
C LEU A 24 -3.49 10.69 2.93
N LEU A 25 -2.97 9.71 3.66
CA LEU A 25 -3.03 9.67 5.12
C LEU A 25 -1.83 10.39 5.75
N ILE A 26 -0.65 10.26 5.12
CA ILE A 26 0.58 10.93 5.51
C ILE A 26 1.25 11.43 4.22
N SER A 27 1.72 12.66 4.21
CA SER A 27 2.53 13.23 3.13
C SER A 27 3.80 13.83 3.72
N CYS A 28 4.95 13.34 3.26
CA CYS A 28 6.27 13.83 3.67
C CYS A 28 7.09 14.21 2.42
N PRO A 29 6.83 15.38 1.80
CA PRO A 29 7.49 15.78 0.55
C PRO A 29 9.01 15.91 0.65
N SER A 30 9.55 16.27 1.82
CA SER A 30 11.00 16.31 2.04
C SER A 30 11.64 14.92 2.16
N GLY A 31 10.80 13.88 2.34
CA GLY A 31 11.24 12.53 2.64
C GLY A 31 11.79 12.38 4.06
N LEU A 32 11.48 11.26 4.71
CA LEU A 32 11.97 10.94 6.05
C LEU A 32 12.96 9.77 6.00
N SER A 33 14.11 9.95 6.63
CA SER A 33 15.08 8.88 6.85
C SER A 33 14.55 7.86 7.88
N PRO A 34 15.14 6.65 7.95
CA PRO A 34 14.73 5.64 8.93
C PRO A 34 14.77 6.12 10.39
N THR A 35 15.66 7.05 10.75
CA THR A 35 15.73 7.62 12.11
C THR A 35 14.60 8.59 12.43
N GLN A 36 13.90 9.08 11.41
CA GLN A 36 12.77 9.99 11.54
C GLN A 36 11.41 9.27 11.57
N VAL A 37 11.40 7.95 11.34
CA VAL A 37 10.19 7.13 11.37
C VAL A 37 10.30 6.14 12.53
N SER A 38 9.40 6.27 13.49
CA SER A 38 9.29 5.37 14.64
C SER A 38 7.99 4.57 14.55
N VAL A 39 7.94 3.46 15.27
CA VAL A 39 6.78 2.57 15.32
C VAL A 39 6.43 2.30 16.78
N VAL A 40 5.15 2.43 17.11
CA VAL A 40 4.55 1.82 18.29
C VAL A 40 3.75 0.63 17.82
N PHE A 41 4.12 -0.56 18.28
CA PHE A 41 3.48 -1.81 17.93
C PHE A 41 2.82 -2.41 19.17
N ASP A 42 1.48 -2.38 19.21
CA ASP A 42 0.71 -2.67 20.41
C ASP A 42 -0.70 -3.19 20.06
N GLU A 43 -1.26 -4.05 20.91
CA GLU A 43 -2.60 -4.63 20.73
C GLU A 43 -3.71 -3.57 20.73
N ALA A 44 -3.47 -2.40 21.33
CA ALA A 44 -4.38 -1.25 21.26
C ALA A 44 -4.63 -0.77 19.82
N TYR A 45 -3.78 -1.14 18.87
CA TYR A 45 -3.90 -0.81 17.45
C TYR A 45 -4.37 -1.99 16.59
N ASP A 46 -4.79 -3.09 17.21
CA ASP A 46 -5.44 -4.20 16.52
C ASP A 46 -6.85 -3.82 16.05
N ARG A 47 -7.46 -4.71 15.27
CA ARG A 47 -8.83 -4.53 14.81
C ARG A 47 -9.79 -4.68 15.98
N VAL A 48 -10.72 -3.73 16.11
CA VAL A 48 -11.84 -3.84 17.04
C VAL A 48 -12.95 -4.68 16.38
N PRO A 49 -13.42 -5.78 16.97
CA PRO A 49 -14.55 -6.54 16.45
C PRO A 49 -15.77 -5.65 16.18
N HIS A 50 -16.50 -5.94 15.10
CA HIS A 50 -17.70 -5.18 14.75
C HIS A 50 -18.83 -5.49 15.76
N PRO A 51 -19.61 -4.50 16.22
CA PRO A 51 -20.67 -4.72 17.22
C PRO A 51 -21.85 -5.54 16.70
N ASP A 52 -22.13 -5.52 15.39
CA ASP A 52 -23.09 -6.44 14.75
C ASP A 52 -22.47 -7.84 14.62
N ALA A 53 -22.98 -8.77 15.43
CA ALA A 53 -22.54 -10.16 15.46
C ALA A 53 -22.73 -10.89 14.11
N ASN A 54 -23.75 -10.55 13.31
CA ASN A 54 -23.93 -11.18 12.00
C ASN A 54 -22.82 -10.75 11.03
N LEU A 55 -22.48 -9.45 11.05
CA LEU A 55 -21.42 -8.93 10.22
C LEU A 55 -20.05 -9.47 10.65
N GLU A 56 -19.79 -9.56 11.96
CA GLU A 56 -18.56 -10.13 12.50
C GLU A 56 -18.43 -11.63 12.16
N ASN A 57 -19.50 -12.41 12.31
CA ASN A 57 -19.50 -13.84 11.96
C ASN A 57 -19.28 -14.08 10.46
N SER A 58 -19.69 -13.13 9.60
CA SER A 58 -19.49 -13.24 8.16
C SER A 58 -18.02 -13.33 7.74
N ILE A 59 -17.07 -12.86 8.57
CA ILE A 59 -15.63 -13.00 8.32
C ILE A 59 -15.25 -14.48 8.20
N SER A 60 -15.75 -15.31 9.13
CA SER A 60 -15.51 -16.75 9.14
C SER A 60 -16.17 -17.44 7.96
N GLU A 61 -17.43 -17.10 7.68
CA GLU A 61 -18.21 -17.71 6.59
C GLU A 61 -17.57 -17.45 5.22
N ILE A 62 -17.13 -16.21 4.96
CA ILE A 62 -16.48 -15.86 3.69
C ILE A 62 -15.14 -16.58 3.55
N TRP A 63 -14.37 -16.68 4.63
CA TRP A 63 -13.10 -17.40 4.62
C TRP A 63 -13.29 -18.89 4.32
N ASP A 64 -14.25 -19.54 4.98
CA ASP A 64 -14.55 -20.96 4.78
C ASP A 64 -15.00 -21.24 3.34
N GLN A 65 -15.84 -20.37 2.77
CA GLN A 65 -16.21 -20.43 1.35
C GLN A 65 -15.01 -20.25 0.41
N ARG A 66 -14.03 -19.43 0.80
CA ARG A 66 -12.82 -19.15 0.00
C ARG A 66 -11.90 -20.37 -0.02
N ILE A 67 -11.65 -20.99 1.13
CA ILE A 67 -10.83 -22.20 1.25
C ILE A 67 -11.46 -23.36 0.47
N GLN A 68 -12.78 -23.55 0.54
CA GLN A 68 -13.46 -24.60 -0.23
C GLN A 68 -13.26 -24.49 -1.75
N LYS A 69 -13.06 -23.27 -2.27
CA LYS A 69 -12.80 -23.02 -3.69
C LYS A 69 -11.31 -23.08 -4.05
N ASN A 70 -10.42 -22.87 -3.08
CA ASN A 70 -8.98 -22.85 -3.30
C ASN A 70 -8.23 -23.44 -2.11
N ASN A 71 -7.92 -24.74 -2.20
CA ASN A 71 -7.25 -25.49 -1.13
C ASN A 71 -5.78 -25.09 -0.91
N SER A 72 -5.16 -24.31 -1.79
CA SER A 72 -3.80 -23.79 -1.58
C SER A 72 -3.77 -22.45 -0.83
N LEU A 73 -4.94 -21.88 -0.51
CA LEU A 73 -5.03 -20.65 0.26
C LEU A 73 -4.66 -20.92 1.72
N TYR A 74 -3.73 -20.13 2.26
CA TYR A 74 -3.34 -20.19 3.67
C TYR A 74 -3.55 -18.82 4.33
N ASN A 75 -3.71 -18.82 5.66
CA ASN A 75 -3.76 -17.59 6.44
C ASN A 75 -2.34 -17.17 6.85
N GLY A 76 -2.01 -15.90 6.69
CA GLY A 76 -0.72 -15.33 7.07
C GLY A 76 -0.90 -14.02 7.84
N ASN A 77 -0.06 -13.81 8.85
CA ASN A 77 -0.09 -12.61 9.67
C ASN A 77 0.41 -11.40 8.88
N LYS A 78 -0.14 -10.23 9.18
CA LYS A 78 0.19 -8.95 8.55
C LYS A 78 0.20 -7.85 9.61
N PHE A 79 0.99 -6.80 9.38
CA PHE A 79 0.87 -5.59 10.19
C PHE A 79 -0.42 -4.86 9.84
N ARG A 80 -1.21 -4.51 10.85
CA ARG A 80 -2.36 -3.62 10.73
C ARG A 80 -1.92 -2.18 10.88
N TYR A 81 -2.39 -1.31 10.00
CA TYR A 81 -2.26 0.12 10.20
C TYR A 81 -3.35 0.62 11.16
N GLY A 82 -2.95 1.05 12.36
CA GLY A 82 -3.84 1.57 13.40
C GLY A 82 -3.88 3.09 13.50
N GLY A 83 -2.98 3.80 12.81
CA GLY A 83 -2.93 5.26 12.79
C GLY A 83 -1.50 5.79 12.80
N HIS A 84 -1.35 7.07 13.10
CA HIS A 84 -0.05 7.71 13.23
C HIS A 84 -0.13 8.98 14.09
N MET A 85 1.03 9.47 14.50
CA MET A 85 1.21 10.84 15.00
C MET A 85 2.30 11.54 14.20
N LEU A 86 2.03 12.79 13.84
CA LEU A 86 3.00 13.70 13.25
C LEU A 86 3.53 14.61 14.35
N SER A 87 4.83 14.58 14.58
CA SER A 87 5.51 15.61 15.38
C SER A 87 6.16 16.59 14.42
N ASN A 88 5.44 17.68 14.15
CA ASN A 88 6.02 18.90 13.58
C ASN A 88 6.16 19.89 14.75
N VAL A 89 7.39 20.15 15.20
CA VAL A 89 7.62 21.28 16.10
C VAL A 89 7.64 22.54 15.24
N CYS A 90 6.45 23.08 14.96
CA CYS A 90 6.31 24.39 14.31
C CYS A 90 7.18 25.42 15.05
N GLY A 91 8.20 25.96 14.37
CA GLY A 91 8.98 27.11 14.84
C GLY A 91 10.38 26.83 15.40
N SER A 92 10.90 25.61 15.33
CA SER A 92 12.33 25.35 15.58
C SER A 92 12.91 24.51 14.44
N ASN A 93 14.21 24.66 14.15
CA ASN A 93 14.97 23.91 13.13
C ASN A 93 15.06 22.39 13.41
N GLN A 94 14.02 21.76 13.96
CA GLN A 94 13.97 20.34 14.24
C GLN A 94 13.29 19.59 13.10
N GLU A 95 13.88 18.45 12.76
CA GLU A 95 13.45 17.57 11.68
C GLU A 95 12.02 17.04 11.91
N SER A 96 11.22 16.88 10.85
CA SER A 96 9.92 16.23 10.96
C SER A 96 10.09 14.76 11.36
N HIS A 97 9.24 14.29 12.28
CA HIS A 97 9.20 12.89 12.71
C HIS A 97 7.78 12.32 12.58
N VAL A 98 7.71 11.04 12.22
CA VAL A 98 6.46 10.27 12.13
C VAL A 98 6.54 9.11 13.10
N CYS A 99 5.48 8.92 13.89
CA CYS A 99 5.27 7.73 14.70
C CYS A 99 4.10 6.94 14.13
N LEU A 100 4.36 5.75 13.58
CA LEU A 100 3.34 4.86 13.06
C LEU A 100 2.79 3.98 14.18
N HIS A 101 1.47 3.87 14.26
CA HIS A 101 0.79 2.97 15.19
C HIS A 101 0.38 1.71 14.46
N LEU A 102 0.99 0.59 14.81
CA LEU A 102 0.77 -0.69 14.15
C LEU A 102 0.19 -1.71 15.13
N GLY A 103 -0.74 -2.52 14.64
CA GLY A 103 -1.24 -3.71 15.32
C GLY A 103 -0.97 -4.97 14.49
N LEU A 104 -1.57 -6.08 14.89
CA LEU A 104 -1.62 -7.33 14.16
C LEU A 104 -2.96 -7.52 13.45
N THR A 105 -2.88 -8.13 12.28
CA THR A 105 -4.03 -8.69 11.57
C THR A 105 -3.57 -9.89 10.75
N ASP A 106 -4.46 -10.45 9.94
CA ASP A 106 -4.14 -11.59 9.09
C ASP A 106 -4.90 -11.53 7.76
N TYR A 107 -4.47 -12.38 6.83
CA TYR A 107 -5.06 -12.45 5.50
C TYR A 107 -6.52 -12.89 5.53
N ARG A 108 -6.89 -13.78 6.47
CA ARG A 108 -8.27 -14.21 6.69
C ARG A 108 -9.19 -13.04 7.02
N THR A 109 -8.80 -12.21 7.97
CA THR A 109 -9.57 -11.03 8.39
C THR A 109 -9.64 -10.05 7.23
N PHE A 110 -8.55 -9.84 6.49
CA PHE A 110 -8.56 -8.99 5.30
C PHE A 110 -9.58 -9.46 4.25
N VAL A 111 -9.64 -10.77 3.99
CA VAL A 111 -10.65 -11.37 3.09
C VAL A 111 -12.07 -11.14 3.61
N GLY A 112 -12.28 -11.33 4.92
CA GLY A 112 -13.61 -11.23 5.53
C GLY A 112 -14.09 -9.80 5.84
N THR A 113 -13.21 -8.80 5.87
CA THR A 113 -13.57 -7.40 6.10
C THR A 113 -13.36 -6.53 4.86
N ASN A 114 -12.12 -6.34 4.42
CA ASN A 114 -11.81 -5.38 3.35
C ASN A 114 -12.23 -5.94 1.98
N LEU A 115 -12.11 -7.26 1.75
CA LEU A 115 -12.58 -7.88 0.50
C LEU A 115 -14.01 -8.42 0.59
N ASN A 116 -14.71 -8.12 1.69
CA ASN A 116 -16.12 -8.48 1.84
C ASN A 116 -16.96 -7.73 0.80
N PRO A 117 -17.95 -8.38 0.13
CA PRO A 117 -18.86 -7.67 -0.77
C PRO A 117 -19.65 -6.52 -0.12
N SER A 118 -19.77 -6.51 1.21
CA SER A 118 -20.37 -5.45 2.02
C SER A 118 -19.33 -4.75 2.90
N TRP A 119 -18.08 -4.61 2.43
CA TRP A 119 -16.97 -4.02 3.20
C TRP A 119 -17.31 -2.62 3.75
N GLU A 120 -18.15 -1.83 3.07
CA GLU A 120 -18.56 -0.51 3.53
C GLU A 120 -19.28 -0.55 4.88
N LYS A 121 -19.95 -1.67 5.21
CA LYS A 121 -20.66 -1.84 6.49
C LYS A 121 -19.71 -1.94 7.69
N PHE A 122 -18.45 -2.27 7.46
CA PHE A 122 -17.42 -2.28 8.51
C PHE A 122 -16.87 -0.87 8.81
N LEU A 123 -17.27 0.15 8.04
CA LEU A 123 -16.78 1.50 8.25
C LEU A 123 -17.60 2.26 9.30
N VAL A 124 -16.90 3.04 10.12
CA VAL A 124 -17.50 4.05 11.00
C VAL A 124 -17.54 5.39 10.26
N PRO A 125 -18.64 6.17 10.33
CA PRO A 125 -18.70 7.50 9.74
C PRO A 125 -17.84 8.50 10.54
N SER A 126 -16.54 8.44 10.32
CA SER A 126 -15.53 9.33 10.92
C SER A 126 -14.57 9.84 9.85
N GLU A 127 -14.07 11.07 10.05
CA GLU A 127 -13.00 11.66 9.25
C GLU A 127 -11.62 11.15 9.66
N ASP A 128 -11.47 10.76 10.94
CA ASP A 128 -10.28 10.09 11.44
C ASP A 128 -10.23 8.67 10.87
N ASP A 129 -9.20 8.41 10.06
CA ASP A 129 -9.05 7.14 9.35
C ASP A 129 -8.88 5.95 10.31
N SER A 130 -8.25 6.16 11.48
CA SER A 130 -8.05 5.11 12.48
C SER A 130 -9.39 4.62 13.04
N VAL A 131 -10.30 5.55 13.36
CA VAL A 131 -11.66 5.27 13.84
C VAL A 131 -12.52 4.73 12.70
N ARG A 132 -12.47 5.37 11.52
CA ARG A 132 -13.23 4.97 10.35
C ARG A 132 -13.00 3.49 10.00
N CYS A 133 -11.75 3.05 10.06
CA CYS A 133 -11.32 1.72 9.65
C CYS A 133 -11.15 0.75 10.84
N GLN A 134 -11.60 1.11 12.06
CA GLN A 134 -11.35 0.33 13.29
C GLN A 134 -11.85 -1.11 13.23
N HIS A 135 -12.93 -1.39 12.48
CA HIS A 135 -13.50 -2.73 12.31
C HIS A 135 -12.99 -3.49 11.08
N THR A 136 -12.02 -2.92 10.35
CA THR A 136 -11.40 -3.58 9.19
C THR A 136 -9.99 -4.06 9.53
N SER A 137 -9.55 -5.13 8.84
CA SER A 137 -8.19 -5.66 8.94
C SER A 137 -7.13 -4.60 8.63
N SER A 138 -7.33 -3.78 7.60
CA SER A 138 -6.41 -2.69 7.21
C SER A 138 -4.93 -3.12 7.16
N PRO A 139 -4.58 -4.21 6.43
CA PRO A 139 -3.20 -4.66 6.37
C PRO A 139 -2.36 -3.64 5.62
N LEU A 140 -1.27 -3.19 6.25
CA LEU A 140 -0.37 -2.19 5.70
C LEU A 140 0.46 -2.81 4.57
N GLY A 141 0.22 -2.35 3.34
CA GLY A 141 1.11 -2.63 2.22
C GLY A 141 2.31 -1.72 2.18
N ASN A 142 3.26 -2.04 1.31
CA ASN A 142 4.34 -1.13 0.95
C ASN A 142 4.45 -0.97 -0.59
N GLY A 143 5.08 0.12 -1.01
CA GLY A 143 5.49 0.35 -2.38
C GLY A 143 6.80 1.14 -2.42
N ALA A 144 7.75 0.68 -3.23
CA ALA A 144 9.02 1.33 -3.50
C ALA A 144 8.96 2.03 -4.85
N ILE A 145 9.19 3.33 -4.85
CA ILE A 145 9.33 4.16 -6.03
C ILE A 145 10.82 4.26 -6.30
N ILE A 146 11.27 3.52 -7.30
CA ILE A 146 12.67 3.32 -7.60
C ILE A 146 13.03 4.14 -8.84
N GLU A 147 13.90 5.13 -8.66
CA GLU A 147 14.47 5.92 -9.75
C GLU A 147 15.82 5.32 -10.17
N THR A 148 15.96 4.99 -11.44
CA THR A 148 17.19 4.47 -12.06
C THR A 148 18.22 5.59 -12.27
N SER A 149 19.47 5.23 -12.53
CA SER A 149 20.54 6.22 -12.76
C SER A 149 20.29 7.10 -13.99
N ASP A 150 19.53 6.60 -14.96
CA ASP A 150 19.07 7.31 -16.17
C ASP A 150 17.71 8.03 -15.99
N GLY A 151 17.22 8.18 -14.75
CA GLY A 151 16.03 8.99 -14.42
C GLY A 151 14.69 8.35 -14.81
N LYS A 152 14.64 7.01 -14.92
CA LYS A 152 13.40 6.26 -15.16
C LYS A 152 12.86 5.69 -13.86
N ILE A 153 11.54 5.47 -13.81
CA ILE A 153 10.84 4.91 -12.66
C ILE A 153 10.43 3.47 -12.96
N LEU A 154 10.66 2.57 -12.01
CA LEU A 154 10.25 1.17 -12.13
C LEU A 154 8.76 0.98 -11.84
N VAL A 155 8.07 0.28 -12.73
CA VAL A 155 6.66 -0.09 -12.61
C VAL A 155 6.46 -1.54 -13.03
N LEU A 156 5.69 -2.29 -12.25
CA LEU A 156 5.34 -3.68 -12.56
C LEU A 156 3.91 -3.75 -13.09
N LYS A 157 3.68 -4.63 -14.07
CA LYS A 157 2.33 -5.07 -14.44
C LYS A 157 2.02 -6.38 -13.78
N ARG A 158 0.99 -6.38 -12.93
CA ARG A 158 0.54 -7.54 -12.18
C ARG A 158 0.10 -8.67 -13.11
N SER A 159 0.42 -9.90 -12.74
CA SER A 159 -0.07 -11.09 -13.43
C SER A 159 -1.61 -11.15 -13.43
N ASN A 160 -2.20 -11.87 -14.38
CA ASN A 160 -3.64 -12.08 -14.40
C ASN A 160 -4.10 -13.12 -13.36
N ASN A 161 -3.15 -13.85 -12.75
CA ASN A 161 -3.42 -14.91 -11.79
C ASN A 161 -3.42 -14.43 -10.33
N VAL A 162 -3.30 -13.11 -10.11
CA VAL A 162 -3.31 -12.53 -8.76
C VAL A 162 -4.74 -12.30 -8.27
N GLY A 163 -4.94 -12.34 -6.94
CA GLY A 163 -6.26 -12.19 -6.33
C GLY A 163 -6.84 -10.77 -6.33
N GLU A 164 -6.01 -9.74 -6.49
CA GLU A 164 -6.43 -8.33 -6.53
C GLU A 164 -5.77 -7.60 -7.71
N PHE A 165 -6.57 -6.82 -8.45
CA PHE A 165 -6.15 -5.95 -9.56
C PHE A 165 -5.29 -6.66 -10.62
N PRO A 166 -5.78 -7.75 -11.26
CA PRO A 166 -5.06 -8.40 -12.35
C PRO A 166 -4.78 -7.43 -13.50
N GLY A 167 -3.58 -7.50 -14.07
CA GLY A 167 -3.16 -6.68 -15.22
C GLY A 167 -3.04 -5.17 -14.96
N HIS A 168 -3.14 -4.73 -13.70
CA HIS A 168 -2.93 -3.34 -13.28
C HIS A 168 -1.45 -3.05 -13.06
N PHE A 169 -1.11 -1.76 -13.08
CA PHE A 169 0.24 -1.30 -12.80
C PHE A 169 0.43 -1.02 -11.32
N VAL A 170 1.59 -1.39 -10.79
CA VAL A 170 1.96 -1.15 -9.38
C VAL A 170 3.43 -0.78 -9.29
N PHE A 171 3.77 -0.05 -8.24
CA PHE A 171 5.15 0.06 -7.80
C PHE A 171 5.61 -1.28 -7.20
N PRO A 172 6.89 -1.67 -7.37
CA PRO A 172 7.47 -2.79 -6.65
C PRO A 172 7.15 -2.72 -5.16
N GLY A 173 6.77 -3.83 -4.54
CA GLY A 173 6.38 -3.85 -3.13
C GLY A 173 5.57 -5.09 -2.79
N GLY A 174 5.07 -5.14 -1.57
CA GLY A 174 4.34 -6.30 -1.05
C GLY A 174 3.64 -6.00 0.27
N HIS A 175 3.38 -7.07 1.03
CA HIS A 175 2.72 -7.01 2.34
C HIS A 175 3.63 -7.69 3.36
N PRO A 176 4.43 -6.91 4.12
CA PRO A 176 5.38 -7.46 5.07
C PRO A 176 4.70 -8.40 6.05
N GLU A 177 5.32 -9.55 6.29
CA GLU A 177 4.84 -10.51 7.28
C GLU A 177 5.61 -10.33 8.59
N PRO A 178 4.93 -10.16 9.74
CA PRO A 178 5.60 -10.03 11.03
C PRO A 178 6.58 -11.17 11.33
N VAL A 179 6.28 -12.39 10.87
CA VAL A 179 7.13 -13.57 11.06
C VAL A 179 8.50 -13.44 10.38
N GLU A 180 8.59 -12.72 9.26
CA GLU A 180 9.85 -12.51 8.53
C GLU A 180 10.85 -11.68 9.32
N VAL A 181 10.37 -10.88 10.27
CA VAL A 181 11.19 -10.06 11.18
C VAL A 181 11.18 -10.58 12.62
N GLY A 182 10.79 -11.86 12.82
CA GLY A 182 10.83 -12.52 14.12
C GLY A 182 9.66 -12.20 15.07
N ILE A 183 8.60 -11.57 14.57
CA ILE A 183 7.40 -11.22 15.34
C ILE A 183 6.29 -12.25 15.04
N GLU A 184 6.17 -13.27 15.89
CA GLU A 184 5.10 -14.28 15.77
C GLU A 184 3.79 -13.83 16.46
N ARG A 185 3.89 -12.99 17.49
CA ARG A 185 2.82 -12.42 18.32
C ARG A 185 3.37 -11.23 19.11
N HIS A 186 2.51 -10.43 19.76
CA HIS A 186 2.99 -9.45 20.74
C HIS A 186 3.86 -10.15 21.80
N GLN A 187 5.16 -9.87 21.79
CA GLN A 187 6.11 -10.42 22.75
C GLN A 187 6.28 -9.42 23.90
N HIS A 188 6.25 -9.92 25.14
CA HIS A 188 6.50 -9.12 26.33
C HIS A 188 7.99 -8.96 26.69
N ASP A 189 8.91 -9.50 25.90
CA ASP A 189 10.34 -9.36 26.14
C ASP A 189 11.08 -8.87 24.90
N LYS A 190 11.81 -7.76 25.07
CA LYS A 190 12.70 -7.17 24.08
C LYS A 190 13.95 -8.02 23.99
N ASN A 191 14.18 -8.66 22.85
CA ASN A 191 15.51 -8.87 22.27
C ASN A 191 15.39 -9.43 20.86
N LEU A 192 15.50 -8.56 19.85
CA LEU A 192 15.82 -8.99 18.49
C LEU A 192 16.91 -8.04 17.94
N MET A 193 18.11 -8.59 17.81
CA MET A 193 19.24 -8.01 17.09
C MET A 193 19.36 -8.67 15.71
N ASP A 194 20.08 -7.96 14.83
CA ASP A 194 20.55 -8.32 13.49
C ASP A 194 19.56 -8.16 12.31
N SER A 195 19.43 -6.92 11.82
CA SER A 195 18.97 -6.61 10.45
C SER A 195 20.04 -5.92 9.58
N ASP A 196 21.30 -5.90 10.02
CA ASP A 196 22.38 -5.10 9.41
C ASP A 196 22.89 -5.58 8.04
N ILE A 197 22.36 -6.68 7.48
CA ILE A 197 22.89 -7.28 6.26
C ILE A 197 22.18 -6.79 4.98
N ILE A 198 20.93 -6.29 5.05
CA ILE A 198 20.15 -5.93 3.85
C ILE A 198 20.26 -4.43 3.48
N ASN A 199 20.68 -3.56 4.41
CA ASN A 199 20.67 -2.09 4.27
C ASN A 199 21.82 -1.49 3.43
N LYS A 200 22.66 -2.29 2.78
CA LYS A 200 23.97 -1.79 2.27
C LYS A 200 23.98 -1.17 0.88
N LYS A 201 22.89 -1.20 0.08
CA LYS A 201 22.92 -0.69 -1.31
C LYS A 201 22.03 0.52 -1.61
N CYS A 202 20.88 0.68 -0.93
CA CYS A 202 20.02 1.86 -1.09
C CYS A 202 19.34 2.16 0.25
N LYS A 203 19.35 3.43 0.70
CA LYS A 203 18.62 3.85 1.90
C LYS A 203 17.23 4.34 1.47
N PRO A 204 16.14 3.58 1.73
CA PRO A 204 14.81 4.02 1.40
C PRO A 204 14.43 5.24 2.23
N VAL A 205 13.75 6.19 1.59
CA VAL A 205 13.22 7.40 2.23
C VAL A 205 11.71 7.28 2.26
N PHE A 206 11.11 7.39 3.44
CA PHE A 206 9.66 7.34 3.59
C PHE A 206 9.03 8.64 3.10
N ILE A 207 8.08 8.54 2.16
CA ILE A 207 7.44 9.72 1.53
C ILE A 207 5.97 9.86 1.92
N GLY A 208 5.37 8.85 2.53
CA GLY A 208 4.02 8.93 3.07
C GLY A 208 3.23 7.62 3.02
N ILE A 209 1.94 7.72 3.37
CA ILE A 209 0.97 6.62 3.30
C ILE A 209 -0.22 7.07 2.46
N SER A 210 -0.60 6.23 1.51
CA SER A 210 -1.80 6.40 0.69
C SER A 210 -2.76 5.24 0.91
N ARG A 211 -4.05 5.56 1.06
CA ARG A 211 -5.13 4.60 1.21
C ARG A 211 -6.03 4.66 0.00
N ARG A 212 -6.31 3.53 -0.65
CA ARG A 212 -7.34 3.49 -1.70
C ARG A 212 -8.73 3.72 -1.11
N GLU A 213 -9.62 4.35 -1.87
CA GLU A 213 -11.03 4.48 -1.48
C GLU A 213 -11.74 3.12 -1.52
N LEU A 214 -11.49 2.34 -2.58
CA LEU A 214 -12.01 0.97 -2.69
C LEU A 214 -11.40 0.09 -1.60
N ASN A 215 -12.23 -0.45 -0.70
CA ASN A 215 -11.85 -1.42 0.32
C ASN A 215 -10.79 -0.89 1.33
N VAL A 216 -10.62 0.44 1.41
CA VAL A 216 -9.84 1.18 2.43
C VAL A 216 -8.46 0.62 2.79
N ARG A 217 -7.73 0.04 1.84
CA ARG A 217 -6.40 -0.54 2.12
C ARG A 217 -5.31 0.53 2.10
N PRO A 218 -4.52 0.69 3.17
CA PRO A 218 -3.37 1.58 3.19
C PRO A 218 -2.10 0.93 2.61
N ALA A 219 -1.23 1.74 2.03
CA ALA A 219 0.13 1.37 1.67
C ALA A 219 1.12 2.49 1.99
N ALA A 220 2.24 2.13 2.62
CA ALA A 220 3.37 3.02 2.86
C ALA A 220 4.27 3.09 1.62
N PHE A 221 4.69 4.29 1.25
CA PHE A 221 5.53 4.51 0.08
C PHE A 221 6.92 4.99 0.47
N PHE A 222 7.90 4.42 -0.21
CA PHE A 222 9.31 4.72 -0.02
C PHE A 222 9.93 5.11 -1.36
N PHE A 223 10.77 6.13 -1.36
CA PHE A 223 11.58 6.51 -2.51
C PHE A 223 13.00 5.98 -2.36
N MET A 224 13.59 5.53 -3.46
CA MET A 224 14.98 5.10 -3.50
C MET A 224 15.60 5.36 -4.87
N LYS A 225 16.89 5.70 -4.88
CA LYS A 225 17.70 5.78 -6.09
C LYS A 225 18.48 4.49 -6.30
N CYS A 226 18.42 3.97 -7.51
CA CYS A 226 19.19 2.83 -7.98
C CYS A 226 20.39 3.33 -8.80
N THR A 227 21.54 2.69 -8.63
CA THR A 227 22.75 3.02 -9.40
C THR A 227 22.74 2.40 -10.80
N LEU A 228 21.86 1.44 -11.05
CA LEU A 228 21.75 0.74 -12.34
C LEU A 228 20.87 1.54 -13.31
N GLU A 229 21.20 1.44 -14.59
CA GLU A 229 20.37 1.98 -15.68
C GLU A 229 19.15 1.10 -15.91
N SER A 230 18.11 1.69 -16.52
CA SER A 230 16.87 1.01 -16.89
C SER A 230 17.08 -0.29 -17.68
N ASN A 231 18.00 -0.30 -18.64
CA ASN A 231 18.29 -1.46 -19.49
C ASN A 231 18.90 -2.63 -18.70
N GLU A 232 19.80 -2.33 -17.75
CA GLU A 232 20.43 -3.35 -16.90
C GLU A 232 19.39 -4.01 -15.99
N ILE A 233 18.48 -3.22 -15.42
CA ILE A 233 17.41 -3.71 -14.55
C ILE A 233 16.44 -4.61 -15.32
N GLN A 234 16.09 -4.25 -16.55
CA GLN A 234 15.23 -5.09 -17.40
C GLN A 234 15.87 -6.45 -17.69
N GLN A 235 17.18 -6.51 -17.90
CA GLN A 235 17.90 -7.78 -18.08
C GLN A 235 17.85 -8.64 -16.81
N LEU A 236 18.10 -8.05 -15.65
CA LEU A 236 18.08 -8.74 -14.36
C LEU A 236 16.68 -9.26 -13.98
N TYR A 237 15.63 -8.55 -14.37
CA TYR A 237 14.24 -8.94 -14.10
C TYR A 237 13.87 -10.32 -14.65
N SER A 238 14.49 -10.75 -15.76
CA SER A 238 14.26 -12.08 -16.34
C SER A 238 14.64 -13.24 -15.40
N CYS A 239 15.47 -12.99 -14.39
CA CYS A 239 15.89 -13.95 -13.38
C CYS A 239 15.31 -13.63 -11.98
N ALA A 240 14.27 -12.80 -11.89
CA ALA A 240 13.68 -12.43 -10.61
C ALA A 240 13.06 -13.63 -9.89
N GLN A 241 13.38 -13.78 -8.59
CA GLN A 241 12.92 -14.88 -7.74
C GLN A 241 11.38 -14.98 -7.69
N ASP A 242 10.70 -13.83 -7.61
CA ASP A 242 9.23 -13.75 -7.55
C ASP A 242 8.60 -13.26 -8.87
N GLY A 243 9.25 -13.58 -10.00
CA GLY A 243 8.79 -13.18 -11.34
C GLY A 243 7.40 -13.72 -11.74
N PHE A 244 6.78 -14.59 -10.95
CA PHE A 244 5.42 -15.08 -11.17
C PHE A 244 4.33 -14.06 -10.80
N GLU A 245 4.63 -13.11 -9.90
CA GLU A 245 3.64 -12.12 -9.43
C GLU A 245 3.37 -11.00 -10.44
N SER A 246 4.30 -10.77 -11.36
CA SER A 246 4.21 -9.75 -12.39
C SER A 246 4.62 -10.27 -13.76
N THR A 247 3.87 -9.87 -14.78
CA THR A 247 4.11 -10.33 -16.16
C THR A 247 5.15 -9.50 -16.89
N GLN A 248 5.44 -8.29 -16.39
CA GLN A 248 6.31 -7.34 -17.08
C GLN A 248 6.81 -6.26 -16.11
N LEU A 249 8.07 -5.89 -16.27
CA LEU A 249 8.68 -4.70 -15.68
C LEU A 249 8.79 -3.61 -16.75
N TYR A 250 8.42 -2.39 -16.37
CA TYR A 250 8.54 -1.19 -17.18
C TYR A 250 9.47 -0.20 -16.49
N THR A 251 10.22 0.55 -17.28
CA THR A 251 11.04 1.69 -16.88
C THR A 251 10.50 2.92 -17.60
N VAL A 252 9.84 3.81 -16.88
CA VAL A 252 9.03 4.88 -17.48
C VAL A 252 9.47 6.26 -17.01
N SER A 253 9.27 7.27 -17.84
CA SER A 253 9.37 8.67 -17.44
C SER A 253 8.22 9.08 -16.52
N MET A 254 8.34 10.24 -15.87
CA MET A 254 7.28 10.82 -15.04
C MET A 254 5.96 11.00 -15.81
N ILE A 255 6.04 11.43 -17.08
CA ILE A 255 4.85 11.67 -17.93
C ILE A 255 4.17 10.35 -18.29
N GLU A 256 4.96 9.33 -18.66
CA GLU A 256 4.42 7.99 -18.94
C GLU A 256 3.78 7.38 -17.69
N LEU A 257 4.42 7.55 -16.53
CA LEU A 257 3.87 7.11 -15.24
C LEU A 257 2.53 7.78 -14.92
N GLU A 258 2.41 9.09 -15.14
CA GLU A 258 1.16 9.83 -14.95
C GLU A 258 0.03 9.24 -15.80
N ASN A 259 0.30 8.89 -17.06
CA ASN A 259 -0.67 8.23 -17.95
C ASN A 259 -1.10 6.83 -17.46
N MET A 260 -0.21 6.12 -16.74
CA MET A 260 -0.47 4.78 -16.20
C MET A 260 -1.32 4.79 -14.92
N THR A 261 -1.40 5.92 -14.20
CA THR A 261 -2.09 6.04 -12.90
C THR A 261 -3.56 5.64 -12.94
N SER A 262 -4.24 5.87 -14.08
CA SER A 262 -5.63 5.48 -14.31
C SER A 262 -5.86 3.97 -14.18
N LYS A 263 -4.82 3.17 -14.36
CA LYS A 263 -4.82 1.70 -14.22
C LYS A 263 -3.96 1.21 -13.05
N MET A 264 -3.70 2.08 -12.07
CA MET A 264 -3.11 1.69 -10.80
C MET A 264 -4.21 1.47 -9.75
N PRO A 265 -4.05 0.52 -8.81
CA PRO A 265 -4.87 0.50 -7.61
C PRO A 265 -4.78 1.85 -6.91
N GLY A 266 -5.86 2.31 -6.28
CA GLY A 266 -5.93 3.65 -5.68
C GLY A 266 -4.75 3.97 -4.75
N CYS A 267 -4.30 3.03 -3.92
CA CYS A 267 -3.18 3.23 -3.02
C CYS A 267 -1.88 3.54 -3.80
N HIS A 268 -1.61 2.87 -4.91
CA HIS A 268 -0.47 3.16 -5.79
C HIS A 268 -0.64 4.44 -6.60
N HIS A 269 -1.87 4.79 -7.01
CA HIS A 269 -2.13 6.11 -7.59
C HIS A 269 -1.76 7.21 -6.58
N GLY A 270 -2.21 7.11 -5.33
CA GLY A 270 -1.78 8.07 -4.30
C GLY A 270 -0.28 7.98 -3.98
N GLY A 271 0.35 6.81 -4.13
CA GLY A 271 1.81 6.68 -4.10
C GLY A 271 2.52 7.52 -5.16
N PHE A 272 2.00 7.54 -6.39
CA PHE A 272 2.49 8.44 -7.44
C PHE A 272 2.30 9.92 -7.06
N THR A 273 1.17 10.27 -6.45
CA THR A 273 0.93 11.63 -5.97
C THR A 273 1.93 12.04 -4.90
N LEU A 274 2.25 11.16 -3.94
CA LEU A 274 3.30 11.40 -2.94
C LEU A 274 4.67 11.63 -3.61
N TYR A 275 5.00 10.86 -4.63
CA TYR A 275 6.22 11.04 -5.39
C TYR A 275 6.26 12.38 -6.13
N LYS A 276 5.16 12.78 -6.76
CA LYS A 276 5.05 14.08 -7.44
C LYS A 276 5.28 15.23 -6.48
N LEU A 277 4.66 15.19 -5.30
CA LEU A 277 4.87 16.19 -4.24
C LEU A 277 6.33 16.24 -3.76
N MET A 278 6.98 15.08 -3.61
CA MET A 278 8.39 15.01 -3.24
C MET A 278 9.30 15.64 -4.31
N VAL A 279 9.07 15.32 -5.58
CA VAL A 279 9.84 15.91 -6.70
C VAL A 279 9.63 17.41 -6.82
N GLU A 280 8.41 17.90 -6.56
CA GLU A 280 8.09 19.34 -6.53
C GLU A 280 8.82 20.04 -5.38
N ALA A 281 8.77 19.50 -4.17
CA ALA A 281 9.46 20.07 -3.01
C ALA A 281 10.99 20.14 -3.16
N GLN A 282 11.59 19.23 -3.94
CA GLN A 282 13.02 19.26 -4.24
C GLN A 282 13.43 20.35 -5.25
N LYS A 283 12.48 20.92 -6.01
CA LYS A 283 12.76 22.05 -6.92
C LYS A 283 12.80 23.40 -6.20
N ASP A 284 12.20 23.46 -5.02
CA ASP A 284 12.10 24.67 -4.19
C ASP A 284 13.26 24.82 -3.19
N ILE A 285 14.26 23.94 -3.26
CA ILE A 285 15.51 23.94 -2.47
C ILE A 285 16.67 24.30 -3.39
#